data_AF-A0A9E4MM93-F1
#
_entry.id   AF-A0A9E4MM93-F1
#
_cell.length_a   1.000
_cell.length_b   1.000
_cell.length_c   1.000
_cell.angle_alpha   90.00
_cell.angle_beta   90.00
_cell.angle_gamma   90.00
#
_symmetry.space_group_name_H-M   'P 1'
#
loop_
_entity.id
_entity.type
_entity.pdbx_description
1 polymer ?
#
loop_
_entity_poly.entity_id
_entity_poly.type
_entity_poly.pdbx_seq_one_letter_code
_entity_poly.pdbx_strand_id
1 'polypeptide(L)'
;MSAALATTAVVLASLSRSMPASTLRRPPADFLMRPAPSPAEILRDIPLPPKVRDALERAVLHEPLEGAWTVGRLLAIPGFGLRSLQDAVATAVRLRQAASQPPEQPTLLEDELAPFLVARPRLWPRPPTPLLERAIELIGQMAPASEQMILEALRAHGVARGEISLAQIERASRFVEAPIPYSILRRGDVCLAVPGADLALTQRVYGLAVRTVVSWGLARLGHLAEQAGTDRLDFVKTVVSARPSFRWLVPATGWFWFESDDARLVRSIEKVLTVSAPISLATLARAVFQRRPSAFVPPLSVLEALCRQVPRFRVDDTGHVRLADPEPLLLSEEDKSLIDLFRLSGPRIDARQAQNLAQSLGLSADRLLRRLGLALFVIEQPPGVFQLVSDEQPENAA
;
A
#
# COMPACT_ATOMS: atom_id res chain seq x y z
N MET A 1 -1.15 -28.66 26.49
CA MET A 1 -1.56 -27.94 27.72
C MET A 1 -0.66 -28.41 28.87
N SER A 2 0.07 -27.52 29.55
CA SER A 2 0.94 -27.93 30.67
C SER A 2 0.11 -28.51 31.82
N ALA A 3 0.57 -29.59 32.46
CA ALA A 3 -0.14 -30.24 33.58
C ALA A 3 -0.47 -29.25 34.72
N ALA A 4 0.32 -28.18 34.89
CA ALA A 4 0.09 -27.13 35.87
C ALA A 4 -1.16 -26.28 35.57
N LEU A 5 -1.42 -25.94 34.29
CA LEU A 5 -2.61 -25.19 33.87
C LEU A 5 -3.91 -25.94 34.23
N ALA A 6 -3.86 -27.28 34.15
CA ALA A 6 -4.99 -28.12 34.48
C ALA A 6 -5.32 -28.07 35.97
N THR A 7 -4.32 -28.05 36.86
CA THR A 7 -4.54 -28.05 38.31
C THR A 7 -5.18 -26.75 38.80
N THR A 8 -4.62 -25.59 38.45
CA THR A 8 -5.12 -24.28 38.89
C THR A 8 -6.54 -24.01 38.41
N ALA A 9 -6.81 -24.27 37.12
CA ALA A 9 -8.14 -24.10 36.55
C ALA A 9 -9.16 -25.10 37.13
N VAL A 10 -8.76 -26.34 37.45
CA VAL A 10 -9.65 -27.33 38.08
C VAL A 10 -10.02 -26.92 39.50
N VAL A 11 -9.05 -26.45 40.31
CA VAL A 11 -9.32 -25.99 41.67
C VAL A 11 -10.27 -24.79 41.66
N LEU A 12 -10.02 -23.76 40.84
CA LEU A 12 -10.93 -22.62 40.74
C LEU A 12 -12.30 -22.99 40.16
N ALA A 13 -12.35 -23.84 39.13
CA ALA A 13 -13.62 -24.30 38.58
C ALA A 13 -14.43 -25.13 39.59
N SER A 14 -13.77 -25.83 40.52
CA SER A 14 -14.47 -26.57 41.58
C SER A 14 -15.23 -25.65 42.54
N LEU A 15 -14.75 -24.42 42.76
CA LEU A 15 -15.43 -23.41 43.57
C LEU A 15 -16.79 -23.02 43.00
N SER A 16 -16.96 -23.05 41.67
CA SER A 16 -18.23 -22.70 41.01
C SER A 16 -19.39 -23.61 41.44
N ARG A 17 -19.13 -24.90 41.68
CA ARG A 17 -20.16 -25.87 42.09
C ARG A 17 -20.68 -25.63 43.50
N SER A 18 -19.95 -24.83 44.29
CA SER A 18 -20.24 -24.55 45.69
C SER A 18 -20.61 -23.09 45.94
N MET A 19 -20.81 -22.30 44.87
CA MET A 19 -21.32 -20.94 44.94
C MET A 19 -22.77 -20.90 44.44
N PRO A 20 -23.78 -21.05 45.31
CA PRO A 20 -25.15 -20.72 44.93
C PRO A 20 -25.23 -19.24 44.54
N ALA A 21 -25.84 -18.94 43.40
CA ALA A 21 -25.98 -17.57 42.88
C ALA A 21 -26.72 -16.63 43.86
N SER A 22 -27.46 -17.17 44.82
CA SER A 22 -28.26 -16.42 45.81
C SER A 22 -27.50 -16.05 47.10
N THR A 23 -26.34 -16.66 47.41
CA THR A 23 -25.61 -16.46 48.69
C THR A 23 -24.48 -15.43 48.66
N LEU A 24 -24.34 -14.69 47.56
CA LEU A 24 -23.12 -13.93 47.24
C LEU A 24 -22.94 -12.60 47.99
N ARG A 25 -23.84 -12.22 48.90
CA ARG A 25 -23.60 -11.02 49.72
C ARG A 25 -22.69 -11.28 50.92
N ARG A 26 -22.69 -12.50 51.45
CA ARG A 26 -21.83 -12.93 52.56
C ARG A 26 -21.51 -14.43 52.38
N PRO A 27 -20.30 -14.77 51.89
CA PRO A 27 -19.90 -16.17 51.77
C PRO A 27 -19.92 -16.83 53.16
N PRO A 28 -20.41 -18.06 53.30
CA PRO A 28 -20.39 -18.76 54.58
C PRO A 28 -18.94 -19.06 55.00
N ALA A 29 -18.68 -19.18 56.30
CA ALA A 29 -17.33 -19.26 56.86
C ALA A 29 -16.55 -20.49 56.36
N ASP A 30 -17.24 -21.60 56.15
CA ASP A 30 -16.70 -22.83 55.57
C ASP A 30 -16.20 -22.63 54.13
N PHE A 31 -16.87 -21.79 53.34
CA PHE A 31 -16.44 -21.45 51.98
C PHE A 31 -15.14 -20.63 51.98
N LEU A 32 -14.99 -19.70 52.92
CA LEU A 32 -13.78 -18.87 53.05
C LEU A 32 -12.54 -19.69 53.39
N MET A 33 -12.70 -20.82 54.10
CA MET A 33 -11.60 -21.70 54.48
C MET A 33 -11.20 -22.70 53.38
N ARG A 34 -11.91 -22.72 52.24
CA ARG A 34 -11.58 -23.63 51.15
C ARG A 34 -10.22 -23.31 50.55
N PRO A 35 -9.42 -24.33 50.20
CA PRO A 35 -8.16 -24.12 49.53
C PRO A 35 -8.37 -23.43 48.17
N ALA A 36 -7.48 -22.52 47.84
CA ALA A 36 -7.46 -21.80 46.58
C ALA A 36 -6.02 -21.74 46.05
N PRO A 37 -5.82 -21.64 44.73
CA PRO A 37 -4.49 -21.40 44.19
C PRO A 37 -3.96 -20.02 44.61
N SER A 38 -2.65 -19.91 44.70
CA SER A 38 -1.97 -18.64 44.99
C SER A 38 -2.19 -17.60 43.88
N PRO A 39 -2.10 -16.29 44.17
CA PRO A 39 -2.16 -15.24 43.16
C PRO A 39 -1.20 -15.44 41.98
N ALA A 40 0.02 -15.93 42.25
CA ALA A 40 1.02 -16.20 41.24
C ALA A 40 0.60 -17.34 40.30
N GLU A 41 0.02 -18.42 40.84
CA GLU A 41 -0.53 -19.52 40.03
C GLU A 41 -1.71 -19.05 39.19
N ILE A 42 -2.63 -18.25 39.75
CA ILE A 42 -3.77 -17.70 39.01
C ILE A 42 -3.29 -16.81 37.86
N LEU A 43 -2.34 -15.89 38.11
CA LEU A 43 -1.80 -14.99 37.10
C LEU A 43 -1.08 -15.71 35.96
N ARG A 44 -0.35 -16.79 36.31
CA ARG A 44 0.36 -17.62 35.34
C ARG A 44 -0.61 -18.42 34.48
N ASP A 45 -1.66 -18.96 35.09
CA ASP A 45 -2.45 -20.03 34.49
C ASP A 45 -3.78 -19.56 33.89
N ILE A 46 -4.27 -18.36 34.23
CA ILE A 46 -5.62 -17.89 33.84
C ILE A 46 -5.55 -16.49 33.18
N PRO A 47 -6.12 -16.33 31.97
CA PRO A 47 -6.19 -15.04 31.28
C PRO A 47 -7.29 -14.17 31.89
N LEU A 48 -6.94 -13.45 32.96
CA LEU A 48 -7.86 -12.63 33.71
C LEU A 48 -8.13 -11.26 33.04
N PRO A 49 -9.32 -10.66 33.25
CA PRO A 49 -9.58 -9.26 32.90
C PRO A 49 -8.58 -8.31 33.59
N PRO A 50 -8.23 -7.16 32.98
CA PRO A 50 -7.18 -6.25 33.48
C PRO A 50 -7.35 -5.89 34.97
N LYS A 51 -8.57 -5.53 35.38
CA LYS A 51 -8.88 -5.18 36.77
C LYS A 51 -8.56 -6.29 37.78
N VAL A 52 -8.81 -7.55 37.41
CA VAL A 52 -8.57 -8.72 38.27
C VAL A 52 -7.08 -9.03 38.31
N ARG A 53 -6.42 -8.95 37.14
CA ARG A 53 -4.96 -9.09 37.00
C ARG A 53 -4.21 -8.07 37.84
N ASP A 54 -4.51 -6.78 37.72
CA ASP A 54 -3.82 -5.69 38.41
C ASP A 54 -3.93 -5.79 39.94
N ALA A 55 -5.02 -6.37 40.46
CA ALA A 55 -5.18 -6.62 41.88
C ALA A 55 -4.27 -7.74 42.37
N LEU A 56 -4.18 -8.85 41.61
CA LEU A 56 -3.31 -9.97 41.95
C LEU A 56 -1.82 -9.64 41.76
N GLU A 57 -1.45 -8.89 40.71
CA GLU A 57 -0.06 -8.49 40.47
C GLU A 57 0.48 -7.63 41.63
N ARG A 58 -0.33 -6.69 42.13
CA ARG A 58 0.01 -5.91 43.33
C ARG A 58 0.15 -6.79 44.57
N ALA A 59 -0.70 -7.81 44.74
CA ALA A 59 -0.59 -8.73 45.87
C ALA A 59 0.72 -9.54 45.85
N VAL A 60 1.10 -10.06 44.67
CA VAL A 60 2.35 -10.81 44.49
C VAL A 60 3.59 -9.96 44.80
N LEU A 61 3.54 -8.65 44.53
CA LEU A 61 4.66 -7.74 44.82
C LEU A 61 4.81 -7.37 46.30
N HIS A 62 3.74 -7.46 47.10
CA HIS A 62 3.71 -6.89 48.45
C HIS A 62 3.56 -7.90 49.59
N GLU A 63 3.18 -9.15 49.31
CA GLU A 63 2.89 -10.13 50.36
C GLU A 63 3.85 -11.35 50.23
N PRO A 64 4.51 -11.78 51.32
CA PRO A 64 5.27 -13.04 51.30
C PRO A 64 4.31 -14.21 51.04
N LEU A 65 4.60 -14.98 49.99
CA LEU A 65 3.76 -16.07 49.46
C LEU A 65 3.71 -17.32 50.37
N GLU A 66 4.10 -17.21 51.64
CA GLU A 66 4.17 -18.34 52.55
C GLU A 66 2.79 -18.73 53.12
N GLY A 67 2.56 -20.04 53.24
CA GLY A 67 1.33 -20.63 53.76
C GLY A 67 0.30 -21.02 52.69
N ALA A 68 -0.65 -21.87 53.08
CA ALA A 68 -1.72 -22.32 52.20
C ALA A 68 -2.66 -21.17 51.85
N TRP A 69 -3.03 -21.07 50.57
CA TRP A 69 -4.00 -20.08 50.10
C TRP A 69 -5.42 -20.58 50.29
N THR A 70 -6.29 -19.70 50.77
CA THR A 70 -7.72 -19.95 50.90
C THR A 70 -8.52 -18.89 50.16
N VAL A 71 -9.80 -19.18 49.90
CA VAL A 71 -10.70 -18.21 49.27
C VAL A 71 -10.80 -16.92 50.10
N GLY A 72 -10.85 -17.03 51.44
CA GLY A 72 -10.86 -15.88 52.34
C GLY A 72 -9.59 -15.03 52.20
N ARG A 73 -8.42 -15.67 52.08
CA ARG A 73 -7.15 -14.96 51.88
C ARG A 73 -7.10 -14.23 50.54
N LEU A 74 -7.61 -14.84 49.45
CA LEU A 74 -7.73 -14.16 48.15
C LEU A 74 -8.67 -12.95 48.22
N LEU A 75 -9.81 -13.09 48.90
CA LEU A 75 -10.78 -11.99 49.04
C LEU A 75 -10.29 -10.85 49.93
N ALA A 76 -9.26 -11.08 50.75
CA ALA A 76 -8.61 -10.05 51.55
C ALA A 76 -7.65 -9.16 50.73
N ILE A 77 -7.30 -9.56 49.51
CA ILE A 77 -6.42 -8.77 48.64
C ILE A 77 -7.11 -7.46 48.24
N PRO A 78 -6.49 -6.28 48.46
CA PRO A 78 -7.05 -4.99 48.08
C PRO A 78 -7.42 -4.91 46.59
N GLY A 79 -8.71 -4.79 46.30
CA GLY A 79 -9.24 -4.73 44.93
C GLY A 79 -9.62 -6.08 44.31
N PHE A 80 -9.36 -7.21 45.00
CA PHE A 80 -9.81 -8.54 44.60
C PHE A 80 -11.05 -8.95 45.40
N GLY A 81 -12.20 -8.37 45.06
CA GLY A 81 -13.48 -8.70 45.71
C GLY A 81 -14.12 -9.98 45.16
N LEU A 82 -15.31 -10.30 45.68
CA LEU A 82 -16.08 -11.47 45.24
C LEU A 82 -16.38 -11.47 43.72
N ARG A 83 -16.60 -10.29 43.13
CA ARG A 83 -16.79 -10.16 41.68
C ARG A 83 -15.53 -10.54 40.90
N SER A 84 -14.34 -10.16 41.39
CA SER A 84 -13.06 -10.55 40.80
C SER A 84 -12.83 -12.07 40.89
N LEU A 85 -13.22 -12.69 42.01
CA LEU A 85 -13.21 -14.15 42.16
C LEU A 85 -14.17 -14.83 41.18
N GLN A 86 -15.38 -14.29 41.01
CA GLN A 86 -16.35 -14.82 40.03
C GLN A 86 -15.82 -14.73 38.60
N ASP A 87 -15.22 -13.61 38.23
CA ASP A 87 -14.61 -13.43 36.90
C ASP A 87 -13.48 -14.44 36.68
N ALA A 88 -12.64 -14.68 37.70
CA ALA A 88 -11.59 -15.69 37.66
C ALA A 88 -12.14 -17.12 37.53
N VAL A 89 -13.16 -17.47 38.34
CA VAL A 89 -13.81 -18.78 38.31
C VAL A 89 -14.54 -19.01 36.99
N ALA A 90 -15.28 -18.03 36.49
CA ALA A 90 -15.97 -18.10 35.20
C ALA A 90 -14.99 -18.27 34.04
N THR A 91 -13.81 -17.65 34.13
CA THR A 91 -12.73 -17.83 33.15
C THR A 91 -12.10 -19.23 33.26
N ALA A 92 -11.85 -19.72 34.47
CA ALA A 92 -11.34 -21.08 34.70
C ALA A 92 -12.30 -22.17 34.21
N VAL A 93 -13.61 -22.00 34.43
CA VAL A 93 -14.65 -22.92 33.92
C VAL A 93 -14.65 -22.94 32.39
N ARG A 94 -14.58 -21.77 31.74
CA ARG A 94 -14.49 -21.67 30.28
C ARG A 94 -13.23 -22.36 29.73
N LEU A 95 -12.08 -22.13 30.36
CA LEU A 95 -10.83 -22.82 29.98
C LEU A 95 -10.93 -24.33 30.13
N ARG A 96 -11.54 -24.83 31.21
CA ARG A 96 -11.73 -26.26 31.44
C ARG A 96 -12.69 -26.89 30.43
N GLN A 97 -13.78 -26.20 30.11
CA GLN A 97 -14.72 -26.63 29.07
C GLN A 97 -14.03 -26.68 27.70
N ALA A 98 -13.27 -25.64 27.35
CA ALA A 98 -12.47 -25.59 26.13
C ALA A 98 -11.40 -26.70 26.07
N ALA A 99 -10.78 -27.05 27.19
CA ALA A 99 -9.80 -28.14 27.26
C ALA A 99 -10.43 -29.55 27.19
N SER A 100 -11.72 -29.68 27.51
CA SER A 100 -12.45 -30.95 27.46
C SER A 100 -13.08 -31.20 26.09
N GLN A 101 -13.27 -30.14 25.31
CA GLN A 101 -13.57 -30.25 23.90
C GLN A 101 -12.25 -30.55 23.16
N PRO A 102 -12.21 -31.51 22.23
CA PRO A 102 -11.07 -31.57 21.30
C PRO A 102 -10.96 -30.17 20.68
N PRO A 103 -9.75 -29.57 20.59
CA PRO A 103 -9.62 -28.24 20.02
C PRO A 103 -10.29 -28.29 18.65
N GLU A 104 -11.40 -27.55 18.50
CA GLU A 104 -11.97 -27.33 17.18
C GLU A 104 -10.84 -26.72 16.38
N GLN A 105 -10.30 -27.51 15.45
CA GLN A 105 -9.21 -27.03 14.62
C GLN A 105 -9.73 -25.79 13.92
N PRO A 106 -9.07 -24.63 14.08
CA PRO A 106 -9.50 -23.43 13.40
C PRO A 106 -9.61 -23.79 11.92
N THR A 107 -10.81 -23.62 11.38
CA THR A 107 -11.08 -24.01 9.99
C THR A 107 -10.58 -22.97 9.01
N LEU A 108 -10.29 -21.76 9.51
CA LEU A 108 -9.95 -20.60 8.73
C LEU A 108 -8.84 -19.77 9.41
N LEU A 109 -8.03 -19.11 8.58
CA LEU A 109 -6.93 -18.27 9.04
C LEU A 109 -7.40 -17.10 9.90
N GLU A 110 -8.59 -16.54 9.65
CA GLU A 110 -9.13 -15.43 10.46
C GLU A 110 -9.24 -15.81 11.95
N ASP A 111 -9.65 -17.05 12.21
CA ASP A 111 -9.82 -17.60 13.56
C ASP A 111 -8.46 -17.74 14.26
N GLU A 112 -7.42 -18.16 13.52
CA GLU A 112 -6.04 -18.21 14.05
C GLU A 112 -5.46 -16.81 14.30
N LEU A 113 -5.79 -15.81 13.47
CA LEU A 113 -5.25 -14.45 13.59
C LEU A 113 -5.86 -13.68 14.75
N ALA A 114 -7.15 -13.86 15.04
CA ALA A 114 -7.89 -13.13 16.06
C ALA A 114 -7.16 -13.00 17.42
N PRO A 115 -6.63 -14.06 18.04
CA PRO A 115 -5.91 -13.95 19.31
C PRO A 115 -4.62 -13.11 19.20
N PHE A 116 -3.88 -13.17 18.09
CA PHE A 116 -2.63 -12.42 17.90
C PHE A 116 -2.86 -10.93 17.66
N LEU A 117 -4.02 -10.56 17.14
CA LEU A 117 -4.38 -9.15 16.92
C LEU A 117 -4.77 -8.44 18.23
N VAL A 118 -5.22 -9.18 19.24
CA VAL A 118 -5.63 -8.64 20.56
C VAL A 118 -4.54 -8.82 21.62
N ALA A 119 -3.73 -9.88 21.54
CA ALA A 119 -2.75 -10.23 22.57
C ALA A 119 -1.49 -9.35 22.52
N ARG A 120 -0.95 -9.04 23.71
CA ARG A 120 0.42 -8.49 23.84
C ARG A 120 1.46 -9.63 23.81
N PRO A 121 2.61 -9.46 23.16
CA PRO A 121 3.49 -10.58 22.75
C PRO A 121 4.11 -11.47 23.86
N ARG A 122 3.98 -11.13 25.14
CA ARG A 122 5.04 -11.52 26.11
C ARG A 122 4.79 -12.74 26.98
N LEU A 123 3.59 -13.34 27.06
CA LEU A 123 3.32 -14.28 28.15
C LEU A 123 2.44 -15.50 27.83
N TRP A 124 2.10 -15.79 26.58
CA TRP A 124 1.21 -16.90 26.26
C TRP A 124 1.97 -18.10 25.68
N PRO A 125 1.67 -19.34 26.11
CA PRO A 125 2.10 -20.53 25.37
C PRO A 125 1.55 -20.41 23.95
N ARG A 126 2.44 -20.49 22.96
CA ARG A 126 2.09 -20.29 21.54
C ARG A 126 1.11 -21.39 21.12
N PRO A 127 -0.13 -21.05 20.72
CA PRO A 127 -1.01 -22.04 20.14
C PRO A 127 -0.39 -22.54 18.83
N PRO A 128 -0.62 -23.80 18.42
CA PRO A 128 -0.26 -24.25 17.08
C PRO A 128 -1.01 -23.39 16.06
N THR A 129 -0.32 -22.92 15.02
CA THR A 129 -0.88 -22.06 13.97
C THR A 129 -0.64 -22.65 12.57
N PRO A 130 -1.18 -23.84 12.27
CA PRO A 130 -0.93 -24.52 11.00
C PRO A 130 -1.44 -23.72 9.79
N LEU A 131 -2.53 -22.96 9.91
CA LEU A 131 -3.03 -22.15 8.78
C LEU A 131 -2.15 -20.92 8.55
N LEU A 132 -1.65 -20.28 9.61
CA LEU A 132 -0.68 -19.20 9.50
C LEU A 132 0.63 -19.68 8.89
N GLU A 133 1.14 -20.83 9.31
CA GLU A 133 2.35 -21.44 8.74
C GLU A 133 2.17 -21.72 7.25
N ARG A 134 1.03 -22.32 6.87
CA ARG A 134 0.67 -22.55 5.46
C ARG A 134 0.52 -21.25 4.68
N ALA A 135 -0.04 -20.21 5.28
CA ALA A 135 -0.14 -18.89 4.65
C ALA A 135 1.25 -18.26 4.42
N ILE A 136 2.14 -18.35 5.41
CA ILE A 136 3.52 -17.86 5.31
C ILE A 136 4.27 -18.58 4.19
N GLU A 137 4.13 -19.91 4.11
CA GLU A 137 4.72 -20.73 3.07
C GLU A 137 4.18 -20.33 1.68
N LEU A 138 2.85 -20.22 1.53
CA LEU A 138 2.23 -19.84 0.27
C LEU A 138 2.68 -18.44 -0.20
N ILE A 139 2.75 -17.47 0.71
CA ILE A 139 3.25 -16.13 0.40
C ILE A 139 4.72 -16.19 -0.04
N GLY A 140 5.54 -17.00 0.64
CA GLY A 140 6.94 -17.21 0.28
C GLY A 140 7.11 -17.78 -1.13
N GLN A 141 6.28 -18.75 -1.52
CA GLN A 141 6.31 -19.37 -2.85
C GLN A 141 5.82 -18.44 -3.96
N MET A 142 4.90 -17.53 -3.65
CA MET A 142 4.34 -16.59 -4.62
C MET A 142 5.16 -15.30 -4.79
N ALA A 143 6.04 -14.98 -3.85
CA ALA A 143 6.78 -13.73 -3.88
C ALA A 143 7.74 -13.65 -5.10
N PRO A 144 7.78 -12.51 -5.84
CA PRO A 144 7.06 -11.28 -5.59
C PRO A 144 5.58 -11.33 -6.02
N ALA A 145 4.66 -10.87 -5.17
CA ALA A 145 3.23 -10.80 -5.49
C ALA A 145 2.53 -9.64 -4.77
N SER A 146 1.52 -9.07 -5.43
CA SER A 146 0.68 -8.01 -4.83
C SER A 146 -0.19 -8.59 -3.72
N GLU A 147 -0.61 -7.75 -2.78
CA GLU A 147 -1.54 -8.16 -1.72
C GLU A 147 -2.81 -8.78 -2.31
N GLN A 148 -3.39 -8.20 -3.36
CA GLN A 148 -4.58 -8.76 -4.00
C GLN A 148 -4.36 -10.19 -4.50
N MET A 149 -3.27 -10.45 -5.24
CA MET A 149 -2.96 -11.79 -5.76
C MET A 149 -2.75 -12.81 -4.63
N ILE A 150 -2.08 -12.41 -3.56
CA ILE A 150 -1.85 -13.25 -2.39
C ILE A 150 -3.18 -13.61 -1.70
N LEU A 151 -4.05 -12.62 -1.48
CA LEU A 151 -5.33 -12.84 -0.82
C LEU A 151 -6.26 -13.72 -1.67
N GLU A 152 -6.28 -13.52 -2.99
CA GLU A 152 -6.99 -14.40 -3.93
C GLU A 152 -6.47 -15.84 -3.86
N ALA A 153 -5.15 -16.03 -3.83
CA ALA A 153 -4.56 -17.36 -3.70
C ALA A 153 -4.86 -18.02 -2.35
N LEU A 154 -4.80 -17.27 -1.24
CA LEU A 154 -5.17 -17.79 0.09
C LEU A 154 -6.62 -18.27 0.13
N ARG A 155 -7.55 -17.54 -0.51
CA ARG A 155 -8.94 -17.95 -0.66
C ARG A 155 -9.08 -19.19 -1.55
N ALA A 156 -8.40 -19.23 -2.68
CA ALA A 156 -8.43 -20.35 -3.60
C ALA A 156 -7.92 -21.66 -2.97
N HIS A 157 -6.95 -21.57 -2.06
CA HIS A 157 -6.42 -22.72 -1.31
C HIS A 157 -7.23 -23.06 -0.04
N GLY A 158 -8.34 -22.35 0.21
CA GLY A 158 -9.18 -22.56 1.39
C GLY A 158 -8.52 -22.19 2.71
N VAL A 159 -7.44 -21.40 2.68
CA VAL A 159 -6.73 -20.95 3.89
C VAL A 159 -7.50 -19.82 4.58
N ALA A 160 -8.14 -18.96 3.79
CA ALA A 160 -8.91 -17.80 4.26
C ALA A 160 -10.28 -17.73 3.59
N ARG A 161 -11.29 -17.19 4.27
CA ARG A 161 -12.61 -16.87 3.70
C ARG A 161 -13.02 -15.42 3.90
N GLY A 162 -12.53 -14.78 4.95
CA GLY A 162 -12.87 -13.43 5.35
C GLY A 162 -11.96 -12.34 4.77
N GLU A 163 -12.12 -11.14 5.32
CA GLU A 163 -11.27 -9.98 5.05
C GLU A 163 -9.96 -10.10 5.84
N ILE A 164 -8.97 -10.74 5.23
CA ILE A 164 -7.59 -10.76 5.72
C ILE A 164 -6.77 -9.75 4.93
N SER A 165 -5.85 -9.08 5.61
CA SER A 165 -4.80 -8.25 5.01
C SER A 165 -3.42 -8.86 5.24
N LEU A 166 -2.50 -8.59 4.33
CA LEU A 166 -1.10 -9.02 4.45
C LEU A 166 -0.43 -8.42 5.71
N ALA A 167 -0.91 -7.26 6.16
CA ALA A 167 -0.47 -6.63 7.41
C ALA A 167 -0.87 -7.41 8.66
N GLN A 168 -2.06 -8.02 8.69
CA GLN A 168 -2.46 -8.89 9.79
C GLN A 168 -1.62 -10.17 9.80
N ILE A 169 -1.38 -10.78 8.64
CA ILE A 169 -0.54 -11.99 8.51
C ILE A 169 0.89 -11.69 8.98
N GLU A 170 1.51 -10.59 8.54
CA GLU A 170 2.85 -10.20 9.00
C GLU A 170 2.91 -9.90 10.51
N ARG A 171 1.85 -9.32 11.08
CA ARG A 171 1.81 -9.09 12.52
C ARG A 171 1.76 -10.41 13.28
N ALA A 172 0.96 -11.36 12.80
CA ALA A 172 0.83 -12.68 13.41
C ALA A 172 2.05 -13.57 13.17
N SER A 173 2.76 -13.44 12.05
CA SER A 173 3.96 -14.23 11.76
C SER A 173 5.10 -13.97 12.74
N ARG A 174 5.10 -12.84 13.47
CA ARG A 174 6.04 -12.56 14.58
C ARG A 174 5.93 -13.54 15.74
N PHE A 175 4.83 -14.28 15.82
CA PHE A 175 4.59 -15.28 16.85
C PHE A 175 5.05 -16.69 16.43
N VAL A 176 5.42 -16.87 15.16
CA VAL A 176 5.95 -18.12 14.60
C VAL A 176 7.48 -18.14 14.79
N GLU A 177 8.04 -19.31 15.11
CA GLU A 177 9.51 -19.48 15.27
C GLU A 177 10.23 -19.61 13.93
N ALA A 178 9.55 -20.15 12.92
CA ALA A 178 10.10 -20.33 11.60
C ALA A 178 10.49 -18.98 10.96
N PRO A 179 11.60 -18.93 10.21
CA PRO A 179 12.00 -17.73 9.49
C PRO A 179 10.95 -17.37 8.44
N ILE A 180 10.60 -16.09 8.37
CA ILE A 180 9.64 -15.58 7.37
C ILE A 180 10.38 -15.46 6.02
N PRO A 181 9.97 -16.18 4.97
CA PRO A 181 10.71 -16.24 3.69
C PRO A 181 10.53 -14.99 2.82
N TYR A 182 9.67 -14.06 3.24
CA TYR A 182 9.35 -12.84 2.52
C TYR A 182 9.49 -11.59 3.41
N SER A 183 9.51 -10.44 2.76
CA SER A 183 9.38 -9.12 3.34
C SER A 183 8.25 -8.37 2.65
N ILE A 184 7.69 -7.36 3.30
CA ILE A 184 6.59 -6.59 2.73
C ILE A 184 7.07 -5.17 2.42
N LEU A 185 6.93 -4.78 1.15
CA LEU A 185 7.07 -3.40 0.72
C LEU A 185 5.72 -2.68 0.87
N ARG A 186 5.70 -1.60 1.67
CA ARG A 186 4.56 -0.67 1.77
C ARG A 186 4.96 0.74 1.37
N ARG A 187 4.38 1.25 0.28
CA ARG A 187 4.67 2.60 -0.25
C ARG A 187 3.40 3.20 -0.87
N GLY A 188 2.72 4.07 -0.12
CA GLY A 188 1.46 4.67 -0.58
C GLY A 188 0.35 3.62 -0.66
N ASP A 189 -0.24 3.49 -1.83
CA ASP A 189 -1.28 2.51 -2.19
C ASP A 189 -0.73 1.12 -2.57
N VAL A 190 0.60 0.94 -2.50
CA VAL A 190 1.25 -0.33 -2.87
C VAL A 190 1.59 -1.16 -1.65
N CYS A 191 1.12 -2.41 -1.68
CA CYS A 191 1.45 -3.47 -0.74
C CYS A 191 1.89 -4.73 -1.53
N LEU A 192 3.16 -5.10 -1.40
CA LEU A 192 3.78 -6.17 -2.18
C LEU A 192 4.60 -7.07 -1.25
N ALA A 193 4.35 -8.38 -1.26
CA ALA A 193 5.27 -9.34 -0.66
C ALA A 193 6.40 -9.64 -1.64
N VAL A 194 7.63 -9.65 -1.16
CA VAL A 194 8.84 -9.94 -1.95
C VAL A 194 9.76 -10.86 -1.19
N PRO A 195 10.61 -11.66 -1.86
CA PRO A 195 11.65 -12.41 -1.16
C PRO A 195 12.49 -11.47 -0.28
N GLY A 196 12.84 -11.89 0.94
CA GLY A 196 13.55 -11.01 1.89
C GLY A 196 14.84 -10.42 1.31
N ALA A 197 15.59 -11.21 0.54
CA ALA A 197 16.81 -10.79 -0.15
C ALA A 197 16.57 -9.71 -1.23
N ASP A 198 15.36 -9.64 -1.80
CA ASP A 198 15.01 -8.75 -2.90
C ASP A 198 14.39 -7.43 -2.45
N LEU A 199 14.18 -7.20 -1.15
CA LEU A 199 13.51 -6.00 -0.66
C LEU A 199 14.18 -4.70 -1.12
N ALA A 200 15.50 -4.62 -1.03
CA ALA A 200 16.26 -3.43 -1.43
C ALA A 200 16.17 -3.16 -2.94
N LEU A 201 16.25 -4.21 -3.77
CA LEU A 201 16.08 -4.10 -5.21
C LEU A 201 14.64 -3.70 -5.58
N THR A 202 13.65 -4.30 -4.91
CA THR A 202 12.23 -3.96 -5.07
C THR A 202 11.99 -2.46 -4.81
N GLN A 203 12.52 -1.95 -3.70
CA GLN A 203 12.43 -0.53 -3.35
C GLN A 203 13.06 0.37 -4.41
N ARG A 204 14.23 -0.04 -4.94
CA ARG A 204 14.92 0.69 -6.00
C ARG A 204 14.10 0.71 -7.29
N VAL A 205 13.63 -0.44 -7.76
CA VAL A 205 12.79 -0.58 -8.96
C VAL A 205 11.54 0.27 -8.86
N TYR A 206 10.78 0.13 -7.77
CA TYR A 206 9.56 0.91 -7.56
C TYR A 206 9.84 2.41 -7.52
N GLY A 207 10.88 2.82 -6.79
CA GLY A 207 11.29 4.22 -6.71
C GLY A 207 11.72 4.80 -8.06
N LEU A 208 12.46 4.04 -8.88
CA LEU A 208 12.82 4.43 -10.24
C LEU A 208 11.58 4.55 -11.13
N ALA A 209 10.66 3.59 -11.07
CA ALA A 209 9.44 3.62 -11.86
C ALA A 209 8.61 4.87 -11.56
N VAL A 210 8.37 5.17 -10.28
CA VAL A 210 7.62 6.37 -9.86
C VAL A 210 8.33 7.65 -10.31
N ARG A 211 9.64 7.79 -10.08
CA ARG A 211 10.38 8.99 -10.50
C ARG A 211 10.36 9.18 -12.03
N THR A 212 10.54 8.10 -12.79
CA THR A 212 10.55 8.14 -14.26
C THR A 212 9.17 8.53 -14.78
N VAL A 213 8.09 7.91 -14.29
CA VAL A 213 6.72 8.24 -14.72
C VAL A 213 6.32 9.64 -14.26
N VAL A 214 6.68 10.10 -13.05
CA VAL A 214 6.38 11.49 -12.63
C VAL A 214 7.14 12.51 -13.48
N SER A 215 8.40 12.25 -13.80
CA SER A 215 9.23 13.18 -14.56
C SER A 215 8.84 13.25 -16.03
N TRP A 216 8.51 12.11 -16.62
CA TRP A 216 8.35 11.94 -18.07
C TRP A 216 6.94 11.53 -18.50
N GLY A 217 6.10 11.03 -17.60
CA GLY A 217 4.73 10.56 -17.87
C GLY A 217 4.61 9.10 -18.30
N LEU A 218 5.72 8.44 -18.64
CA LEU A 218 5.75 7.05 -19.11
C LEU A 218 7.11 6.41 -18.80
N ALA A 219 7.16 5.09 -18.79
CA ALA A 219 8.38 4.33 -18.55
C ALA A 219 8.40 3.02 -19.37
N ARG A 220 9.62 2.50 -19.58
CA ARG A 220 9.87 1.21 -20.25
C ARG A 220 10.54 0.24 -19.29
N LEU A 221 10.04 -1.00 -19.20
CA LEU A 221 10.59 -2.02 -18.30
C LEU A 221 12.09 -2.23 -18.47
N GLY A 222 12.56 -2.39 -19.71
CA GLY A 222 13.98 -2.65 -19.99
C GLY A 222 14.90 -1.55 -19.47
N HIS A 223 14.49 -0.29 -19.59
CA HIS A 223 15.27 0.83 -19.06
C HIS A 223 15.26 0.87 -17.53
N LEU A 224 14.14 0.54 -16.89
CA LEU A 224 14.07 0.44 -15.43
C LEU A 224 14.93 -0.71 -14.89
N ALA A 225 14.95 -1.84 -15.59
CA ALA A 225 15.77 -3.00 -15.23
C ALA A 225 17.27 -2.66 -15.30
N GLU A 226 17.68 -2.02 -16.40
CA GLU A 226 19.04 -1.51 -16.60
C GLU A 226 19.43 -0.53 -15.48
N GLN A 227 18.61 0.50 -15.21
CA GLN A 227 18.89 1.47 -14.14
C GLN A 227 18.88 0.86 -12.74
N ALA A 228 18.07 -0.18 -12.51
CA ALA A 228 18.04 -0.88 -11.23
C ALA A 228 19.24 -1.83 -11.05
N GLY A 229 19.92 -2.19 -12.14
CA GLY A 229 21.01 -3.17 -12.16
C GLY A 229 20.52 -4.61 -12.08
N THR A 230 19.44 -4.95 -12.79
CA THR A 230 18.90 -6.31 -12.85
C THR A 230 18.46 -6.68 -14.27
N ASP A 231 18.60 -7.95 -14.60
CA ASP A 231 18.16 -8.60 -15.85
C ASP A 231 16.76 -9.25 -15.72
N ARG A 232 16.23 -9.34 -14.49
CA ARG A 232 14.94 -10.00 -14.20
C ARG A 232 13.75 -9.12 -14.60
N LEU A 233 13.42 -9.08 -15.88
CA LEU A 233 12.31 -8.27 -16.41
C LEU A 233 10.96 -8.64 -15.79
N ASP A 234 10.68 -9.93 -15.57
CA ASP A 234 9.43 -10.37 -14.94
C ASP A 234 9.29 -9.92 -13.49
N PHE A 235 10.41 -9.85 -12.77
CA PHE A 235 10.46 -9.25 -11.44
C PHE A 235 10.10 -7.76 -11.52
N VAL A 236 10.75 -6.99 -12.40
CA VAL A 236 10.47 -5.56 -12.58
C VAL A 236 9.00 -5.33 -12.94
N LYS A 237 8.49 -6.11 -13.89
CA LYS A 237 7.08 -6.10 -14.31
C LYS A 237 6.15 -6.30 -13.12
N THR A 238 6.39 -7.31 -12.30
CA THR A 238 5.57 -7.62 -11.13
C THR A 238 5.59 -6.50 -10.10
N VAL A 239 6.77 -5.93 -9.83
CA VAL A 239 6.93 -4.81 -8.89
C VAL A 239 6.15 -3.57 -9.35
N VAL A 240 6.24 -3.19 -10.63
CA VAL A 240 5.54 -1.99 -11.14
C VAL A 240 4.03 -2.22 -11.30
N SER A 241 3.62 -3.45 -11.64
CA SER A 241 2.20 -3.81 -11.81
C SER A 241 1.45 -3.92 -10.49
N ALA A 242 2.16 -4.00 -9.35
CA ALA A 242 1.54 -4.00 -8.02
C ALA A 242 0.90 -2.67 -7.65
N ARG A 243 1.14 -1.60 -8.43
CA ARG A 243 0.49 -0.31 -8.23
C ARG A 243 -0.91 -0.31 -8.88
N PRO A 244 -1.99 0.05 -8.16
CA PRO A 244 -3.35 0.06 -8.71
C PRO A 244 -3.53 0.93 -9.98
N SER A 245 -2.81 2.05 -10.05
CA SER A 245 -2.79 2.96 -11.21
C SER A 245 -1.93 2.47 -12.37
N PHE A 246 -1.28 1.31 -12.28
CA PHE A 246 -0.49 0.76 -13.38
C PHE A 246 -1.36 0.44 -14.60
N ARG A 247 -0.92 0.91 -15.77
CA ARG A 247 -1.55 0.59 -17.06
C ARG A 247 -0.51 0.27 -18.12
N TRP A 248 -0.73 -0.82 -18.85
CA TRP A 248 0.04 -1.12 -20.05
C TRP A 248 -0.33 -0.18 -21.18
N LEU A 249 0.67 0.41 -21.83
CA LEU A 249 0.47 1.11 -23.10
C LEU A 249 0.66 0.12 -24.25
N VAL A 250 1.82 -0.55 -24.28
CA VAL A 250 2.14 -1.61 -25.23
C VAL A 250 2.92 -2.71 -24.49
N PRO A 251 2.26 -3.82 -24.09
CA PRO A 251 2.90 -4.89 -23.32
C PRO A 251 4.13 -5.49 -24.00
N ALA A 252 4.07 -5.68 -25.32
CA ALA A 252 5.13 -6.32 -26.11
C ALA A 252 6.47 -5.56 -26.06
N THR A 253 6.42 -4.23 -25.93
CA THR A 253 7.61 -3.37 -25.86
C THR A 253 7.92 -2.91 -24.43
N GLY A 254 7.11 -3.36 -23.46
CA GLY A 254 7.28 -3.06 -22.04
C GLY A 254 6.99 -1.61 -21.66
N TRP A 255 6.24 -0.87 -22.47
CA TRP A 255 5.86 0.52 -22.16
C TRP A 255 4.61 0.55 -21.30
N PHE A 256 4.68 1.35 -20.24
CA PHE A 256 3.59 1.53 -19.28
C PHE A 256 3.59 2.95 -18.71
N TRP A 257 2.54 3.27 -17.98
CA TRP A 257 2.44 4.48 -17.18
C TRP A 257 1.64 4.22 -15.90
N PHE A 258 1.59 5.22 -15.04
CA PHE A 258 0.68 5.25 -13.90
C PHE A 258 -0.42 6.24 -14.23
N GLU A 259 -1.64 5.72 -14.39
CA GLU A 259 -2.84 6.49 -14.68
C GLU A 259 -2.99 7.60 -13.65
N SER A 260 -2.99 8.83 -14.15
CA SER A 260 -3.14 10.05 -13.36
C SER A 260 -3.52 11.17 -14.30
N ASP A 261 -4.63 11.84 -14.01
CA ASP A 261 -5.07 13.03 -14.75
C ASP A 261 -4.05 14.17 -14.66
N ASP A 262 -3.24 14.15 -13.59
CA ASP A 262 -2.21 15.13 -13.29
C ASP A 262 -0.82 14.79 -13.86
N ALA A 263 -0.71 13.71 -14.64
CA ALA A 263 0.56 13.33 -15.25
C ALA A 263 1.10 14.47 -16.12
N ARG A 264 2.37 14.84 -15.90
CA ARG A 264 3.02 15.95 -16.61
C ARG A 264 2.91 15.83 -18.13
N LEU A 265 3.06 14.63 -18.67
CA LEU A 265 2.91 14.35 -20.10
C LEU A 265 1.49 14.59 -20.61
N VAL A 266 0.48 14.18 -19.85
CA VAL A 266 -0.94 14.41 -20.18
C VAL A 266 -1.20 15.91 -20.27
N ARG A 267 -0.78 16.68 -19.26
CA ARG A 267 -0.89 18.16 -19.27
C ARG A 267 -0.11 18.79 -20.44
N SER A 268 1.05 18.24 -20.78
CA SER A 268 1.83 18.71 -21.94
C SER A 268 1.11 18.46 -23.26
N ILE A 269 0.54 17.27 -23.47
CA ILE A 269 -0.26 16.93 -24.65
C ILE A 269 -1.47 17.85 -24.72
N GLU A 270 -2.21 17.95 -23.63
CA GLU A 270 -3.40 18.79 -23.53
C GLU A 270 -3.13 20.26 -23.88
N LYS A 271 -2.03 20.82 -23.36
CA LYS A 271 -1.60 22.18 -23.66
C LYS A 271 -1.33 22.36 -25.16
N VAL A 272 -0.71 21.38 -25.83
CA VAL A 272 -0.50 21.44 -27.29
C VAL A 272 -1.84 21.36 -28.03
N LEU A 273 -2.72 20.43 -27.64
CA LEU A 273 -4.03 20.26 -28.26
C LEU A 273 -4.95 21.47 -28.06
N THR A 274 -4.81 22.21 -26.97
CA THR A 274 -5.56 23.46 -26.74
C THR A 274 -5.23 24.53 -27.79
N VAL A 275 -4.01 24.54 -28.31
CA VAL A 275 -3.54 25.55 -29.27
C VAL A 275 -3.73 25.10 -30.72
N SER A 276 -3.53 23.81 -30.99
CA SER A 276 -3.28 23.31 -32.34
C SER A 276 -4.21 22.19 -32.81
N ALA A 277 -5.15 21.71 -32.00
CA ALA A 277 -5.97 20.55 -32.37
C ALA A 277 -6.96 20.83 -33.52
N PRO A 278 -7.26 19.83 -34.38
CA PRO A 278 -6.70 18.47 -34.38
C PRO A 278 -5.28 18.42 -34.97
N ILE A 279 -4.42 17.53 -34.44
CA ILE A 279 -3.07 17.26 -34.99
C ILE A 279 -2.75 15.77 -35.06
N SER A 280 -1.92 15.37 -36.01
CA SER A 280 -1.42 14.02 -36.18
C SER A 280 -0.54 13.59 -35.00
N LEU A 281 -0.54 12.29 -34.71
CA LEU A 281 0.33 11.72 -33.68
C LEU A 281 1.82 12.03 -33.90
N ALA A 282 2.27 12.09 -35.15
CA ALA A 282 3.66 12.41 -35.48
C ALA A 282 4.01 13.85 -35.10
N THR A 283 3.14 14.81 -35.45
CA THR A 283 3.29 16.22 -35.09
C THR A 283 3.23 16.42 -33.58
N LEU A 284 2.28 15.77 -32.89
CA LEU A 284 2.17 15.79 -31.43
C LEU A 284 3.44 15.22 -30.77
N ALA A 285 3.94 14.08 -31.26
CA ALA A 285 5.14 13.47 -30.73
C ALA A 285 6.35 14.41 -30.85
N ARG A 286 6.54 15.03 -32.02
CA ARG A 286 7.58 16.04 -32.23
C ARG A 286 7.46 17.19 -31.23
N ALA A 287 6.27 17.75 -31.05
CA ALA A 287 6.02 18.86 -30.14
C ALA A 287 6.34 18.53 -28.66
N VAL A 288 5.91 17.36 -28.19
CA VAL A 288 5.99 16.98 -26.77
C VAL A 288 7.33 16.33 -26.41
N PHE A 289 8.02 15.73 -27.38
CA PHE A 289 9.27 14.99 -27.16
C PHE A 289 10.52 15.66 -27.74
N GLN A 290 10.43 16.79 -28.48
CA GLN A 290 11.59 17.47 -29.09
C GLN A 290 12.75 17.78 -28.12
N ARG A 291 12.46 18.02 -26.84
CA ARG A 291 13.48 18.33 -25.81
C ARG A 291 13.83 17.15 -24.91
N ARG A 292 13.38 15.95 -25.25
CA ARG A 292 13.64 14.75 -24.44
C ARG A 292 14.81 13.98 -25.00
N PRO A 293 15.61 13.31 -24.15
CA PRO A 293 16.61 12.39 -24.63
C PRO A 293 15.94 11.28 -25.45
N SER A 294 16.61 10.82 -26.51
CA SER A 294 16.09 9.81 -27.44
C SER A 294 15.62 8.53 -26.74
N ALA A 295 16.27 8.14 -25.63
CA ALA A 295 15.88 6.99 -24.82
C ALA A 295 14.47 7.09 -24.19
N PHE A 296 13.90 8.30 -24.09
CA PHE A 296 12.57 8.57 -23.54
C PHE A 296 11.54 8.98 -24.59
N VAL A 297 11.89 8.90 -25.88
CA VAL A 297 10.95 9.14 -26.97
C VAL A 297 10.23 7.83 -27.27
N PRO A 298 8.93 7.70 -26.95
CA PRO A 298 8.20 6.47 -27.20
C PRO A 298 7.89 6.32 -28.70
N PRO A 299 7.72 5.07 -29.20
CA PRO A 299 7.12 4.83 -30.50
C PRO A 299 5.72 5.47 -30.62
N LEU A 300 5.30 5.82 -31.84
CA LEU A 300 3.98 6.45 -32.06
C LEU A 300 2.82 5.59 -31.54
N SER A 301 2.89 4.27 -31.68
CA SER A 301 1.87 3.35 -31.16
C SER A 301 1.71 3.42 -29.63
N VAL A 302 2.78 3.76 -28.91
CA VAL A 302 2.73 3.94 -27.45
C VAL A 302 2.08 5.27 -27.09
N LEU A 303 2.39 6.34 -27.82
CA LEU A 303 1.73 7.64 -27.64
C LEU A 303 0.24 7.56 -27.96
N GLU A 304 -0.11 6.87 -29.05
CA GLU A 304 -1.48 6.58 -29.44
C GLU A 304 -2.23 5.81 -28.36
N ALA A 305 -1.63 4.74 -27.82
CA ALA A 305 -2.21 3.97 -26.72
C ALA A 305 -2.45 4.84 -25.48
N LEU A 306 -1.52 5.74 -25.15
CA LEU A 306 -1.71 6.70 -24.05
C LEU A 306 -2.89 7.64 -24.35
N CYS A 307 -2.94 8.22 -25.55
CA CYS A 307 -4.02 9.12 -25.94
C CYS A 307 -5.39 8.45 -25.92
N ARG A 308 -5.48 7.16 -26.23
CA ARG A 308 -6.73 6.39 -26.12
C ARG A 308 -7.15 6.08 -24.68
N GLN A 309 -6.18 5.91 -23.77
CA GLN A 309 -6.47 5.61 -22.36
C GLN A 309 -6.88 6.84 -21.56
N VAL A 310 -6.44 8.04 -21.97
CA VAL A 310 -6.79 9.29 -21.27
C VAL A 310 -8.18 9.75 -21.73
N PRO A 311 -9.18 9.83 -20.82
CA PRO A 311 -10.56 10.17 -21.20
C PRO A 311 -10.72 11.54 -21.87
N ARG A 312 -9.79 12.47 -21.65
CA ARG A 312 -9.81 13.84 -22.17
C ARG A 312 -9.38 13.95 -23.63
N PHE A 313 -8.82 12.88 -24.21
CA PHE A 313 -8.34 12.88 -25.59
C PHE A 313 -9.22 11.98 -26.47
N ARG A 314 -9.27 12.31 -27.76
CA ARG A 314 -9.89 11.48 -28.80
C ARG A 314 -8.87 11.30 -29.91
N VAL A 315 -8.72 10.06 -30.35
CA VAL A 315 -7.89 9.69 -31.50
C VAL A 315 -8.84 9.16 -32.57
N ASP A 316 -8.81 9.74 -33.77
CA ASP A 316 -9.61 9.26 -34.90
C ASP A 316 -8.92 8.14 -35.67
N ASP A 317 -9.62 7.59 -36.67
CA ASP A 317 -9.13 6.48 -37.50
C ASP A 317 -7.93 6.86 -38.38
N THR A 318 -7.70 8.16 -38.60
CA THR A 318 -6.56 8.69 -39.36
C THR A 318 -5.34 8.98 -38.48
N GLY A 319 -5.46 8.78 -37.16
CA GLY A 319 -4.39 9.03 -36.21
C GLY A 319 -4.21 10.50 -35.83
N HIS A 320 -5.24 11.34 -36.03
CA HIS A 320 -5.26 12.69 -35.46
C HIS A 320 -5.85 12.67 -34.05
N VAL A 321 -5.30 13.55 -33.21
CA VAL A 321 -5.63 13.69 -31.80
C VAL A 321 -6.27 15.04 -31.56
N ARG A 322 -7.35 15.05 -30.77
CA ARG A 322 -8.04 16.26 -30.32
C ARG A 322 -8.50 16.12 -28.87
N LEU A 323 -8.88 17.24 -28.26
CA LEU A 323 -9.58 17.22 -26.98
C LEU A 323 -11.00 16.66 -27.16
N ALA A 324 -11.44 15.85 -26.20
CA ALA A 324 -12.79 15.31 -26.16
C ALA A 324 -13.80 16.45 -25.94
N ASP A 325 -13.56 17.24 -24.89
CA ASP A 325 -14.30 18.44 -24.55
C ASP A 325 -13.30 19.60 -24.50
N PRO A 326 -13.35 20.54 -25.45
CA PRO A 326 -12.48 21.70 -25.45
C PRO A 326 -12.98 22.70 -24.39
N GLU A 327 -12.85 22.35 -23.12
CA GLU A 327 -12.88 23.36 -22.08
C GLU A 327 -11.63 24.25 -22.24
N PRO A 328 -11.76 25.57 -22.03
CA PRO A 328 -10.61 26.45 -22.06
C PRO A 328 -9.67 26.07 -20.92
N LEU A 329 -8.61 25.32 -21.24
CA LEU A 329 -7.54 25.10 -20.30
C LEU A 329 -7.05 26.47 -19.82
N LEU A 330 -6.73 26.59 -18.53
CA LEU A 330 -6.02 27.73 -18.00
C LEU A 330 -4.57 27.69 -18.52
N LEU A 331 -4.40 28.07 -19.80
CA LEU A 331 -3.11 28.48 -20.33
C LEU A 331 -2.56 29.57 -19.42
N SER A 332 -1.27 29.49 -19.09
CA SER A 332 -0.64 30.56 -18.33
C SER A 332 -0.73 31.88 -19.10
N GLU A 333 -0.72 33.02 -18.42
CA GLU A 333 -0.69 34.32 -19.08
C GLU A 333 0.50 34.47 -20.04
N GLU A 334 1.62 33.80 -19.72
CA GLU A 334 2.78 33.73 -20.61
C GLU A 334 2.48 32.96 -21.91
N ASP A 335 1.77 31.82 -21.81
CA ASP A 335 1.38 31.03 -22.98
C ASP A 335 0.37 31.78 -23.85
N LYS A 336 -0.64 32.42 -23.23
CA LYS A 336 -1.61 33.26 -23.94
C LYS A 336 -0.91 34.37 -24.72
N SER A 337 0.02 35.07 -24.06
CA SER A 337 0.82 36.13 -24.69
C SER A 337 1.62 35.63 -25.89
N LEU A 338 2.18 34.42 -25.83
CA LEU A 338 2.89 33.81 -26.97
C LEU A 338 1.93 33.45 -28.10
N ILE A 339 0.76 32.91 -27.80
CA ILE A 339 -0.25 32.59 -28.82
C ILE A 339 -0.74 33.86 -29.51
N ASP A 340 -1.00 34.92 -28.76
CA ASP A 340 -1.42 36.21 -29.34
C ASP A 340 -0.30 36.82 -30.20
N LEU A 341 0.96 36.66 -29.80
CA LEU A 341 2.12 37.05 -30.62
C LEU A 341 2.16 36.30 -31.96
N PHE A 342 1.88 34.99 -32.00
CA PHE A 342 1.74 34.26 -33.26
C PHE A 342 0.49 34.66 -34.06
N ARG A 343 -0.63 34.97 -33.41
CA ARG A 343 -1.83 35.47 -34.11
C ARG A 343 -1.56 36.81 -34.81
N LEU A 344 -0.75 37.67 -34.20
CA LEU A 344 -0.39 38.97 -34.75
C LEU A 344 0.70 38.87 -35.84
N SER A 345 1.68 37.99 -35.65
CA SER A 345 2.87 37.92 -36.52
C SER A 345 2.75 36.89 -37.63
N GLY A 346 1.73 36.04 -37.58
CA GLY A 346 1.58 34.86 -38.43
C GLY A 346 2.11 33.58 -37.75
N PRO A 347 1.87 32.40 -38.36
CA PRO A 347 2.15 31.09 -37.75
C PRO A 347 3.65 30.80 -37.57
N ARG A 348 4.52 31.64 -38.14
CA ARG A 348 5.97 31.47 -38.18
C ARG A 348 6.64 32.79 -37.78
N ILE A 349 7.63 32.69 -36.90
CA ILE A 349 8.43 33.80 -36.37
C ILE A 349 9.90 33.42 -36.50
N ASP A 350 10.64 34.09 -37.37
CA ASP A 350 12.09 33.93 -37.44
C ASP A 350 12.82 34.76 -36.36
N ALA A 351 14.13 34.54 -36.17
CA ALA A 351 14.92 35.20 -35.15
C ALA A 351 14.95 36.73 -35.30
N ARG A 352 14.88 37.25 -36.53
CA ARG A 352 14.87 38.70 -36.79
C ARG A 352 13.51 39.29 -36.43
N GLN A 353 12.42 38.61 -36.80
CA GLN A 353 11.07 38.97 -36.38
C GLN A 353 10.94 38.92 -34.85
N ALA A 354 11.47 37.89 -34.20
CA ALA A 354 11.49 37.79 -32.74
C ALA A 354 12.25 38.96 -32.09
N GLN A 355 13.38 39.41 -32.64
CA GLN A 355 14.10 40.59 -32.14
C GLN A 355 13.25 41.87 -32.25
N ASN A 356 12.62 42.11 -33.40
CA ASN A 356 11.76 43.27 -33.61
C ASN A 356 10.55 43.25 -32.65
N LEU A 357 9.92 42.08 -32.49
CA LEU A 357 8.80 41.89 -31.57
C LEU A 357 9.23 42.11 -30.12
N ALA A 358 10.38 41.58 -29.70
CA ALA A 358 10.91 41.79 -28.36
C ALA A 358 11.14 43.27 -28.07
N GLN A 359 11.71 44.02 -29.02
CA GLN A 359 11.90 45.47 -28.91
C GLN A 359 10.55 46.21 -28.78
N SER A 360 9.56 45.84 -29.59
CA SER A 360 8.22 46.45 -29.54
C SER A 360 7.48 46.21 -28.22
N LEU A 361 7.75 45.07 -27.58
CA LEU A 361 7.16 44.66 -26.30
C LEU A 361 7.97 45.12 -25.08
N GLY A 362 9.11 45.80 -25.28
CA GLY A 362 10.01 46.17 -24.18
C GLY A 362 10.65 44.97 -23.47
N LEU A 363 10.82 43.84 -24.17
CA LEU A 363 11.42 42.61 -23.66
C LEU A 363 12.82 42.40 -24.26
N SER A 364 13.68 41.68 -23.53
CA SER A 364 14.95 41.20 -24.10
C SER A 364 14.67 40.12 -25.16
N ALA A 365 15.36 40.21 -26.31
CA ALA A 365 15.30 39.22 -27.37
C ALA A 365 15.64 37.81 -26.87
N ASP A 366 16.67 37.66 -26.04
CA ASP A 366 17.06 36.37 -25.44
C ASP A 366 15.96 35.78 -24.57
N ARG A 367 15.21 36.63 -23.85
CA ARG A 367 14.07 36.18 -23.04
C ARG A 367 12.94 35.67 -23.92
N LEU A 368 12.63 36.35 -25.03
CA LEU A 368 11.59 35.91 -25.96
C LEU A 368 12.01 34.62 -26.69
N LEU A 369 13.23 34.57 -27.22
CA LEU A 369 13.78 33.38 -27.89
C LEU A 369 13.81 32.17 -26.95
N ARG A 370 14.22 32.36 -25.70
CA ARG A 370 14.15 31.31 -24.68
C ARG A 370 12.71 30.88 -24.41
N ARG A 371 11.74 31.80 -24.37
CA ARG A 371 10.31 31.47 -24.19
C ARG A 371 9.75 30.68 -25.37
N LEU A 372 10.01 31.12 -26.60
CA LEU A 372 9.64 30.39 -27.82
C LEU A 372 10.29 29.00 -27.84
N GLY A 373 11.58 28.94 -27.53
CA GLY A 373 12.35 27.72 -27.37
C GLY A 373 12.00 26.88 -26.15
N LEU A 374 11.08 27.30 -25.27
CA LEU A 374 10.54 26.53 -24.13
C LEU A 374 9.04 26.21 -24.24
N ALA A 375 8.30 26.87 -25.12
CA ALA A 375 6.89 26.57 -25.36
C ALA A 375 6.72 25.18 -26.02
N LEU A 376 5.71 24.42 -25.59
CA LEU A 376 5.45 23.06 -26.11
C LEU A 376 4.65 23.06 -27.42
N PHE A 377 3.84 24.10 -27.63
CA PHE A 377 3.07 24.32 -28.86
C PHE A 377 3.86 25.08 -29.93
N VAL A 378 5.18 25.22 -29.73
CA VAL A 378 6.11 25.84 -30.67
C VAL A 378 7.21 24.84 -31.03
N ILE A 379 7.44 24.66 -32.32
CA ILE A 379 8.52 23.84 -32.86
C ILE A 379 9.53 24.77 -33.53
N GLU A 380 10.82 24.49 -33.36
CA GLU A 380 11.90 25.22 -34.02
C GLU A 380 12.35 24.47 -35.29
N GLN A 381 11.96 24.97 -36.47
CA GLN A 381 12.37 24.41 -37.77
C GLN A 381 12.40 25.48 -38.87
N PRO A 382 13.54 25.74 -39.53
CA PRO A 382 14.95 25.43 -39.18
C PRO A 382 15.45 26.19 -37.91
N PRO A 383 16.72 26.03 -37.46
CA PRO A 383 17.24 26.78 -36.30
C PRO A 383 17.01 28.29 -36.41
N GLY A 384 16.51 28.89 -35.34
CA GLY A 384 16.12 30.30 -35.28
C GLY A 384 14.77 30.60 -35.93
N VAL A 385 14.00 29.60 -36.38
CA VAL A 385 12.65 29.77 -36.91
C VAL A 385 11.67 29.01 -36.04
N PHE A 386 10.74 29.73 -35.43
CA PHE A 386 9.72 29.21 -34.53
C PHE A 386 8.38 29.15 -35.24
N GLN A 387 7.70 28.02 -35.17
CA GLN A 387 6.38 27.82 -35.77
C GLN A 387 5.41 27.26 -34.74
N LEU A 388 4.14 27.69 -34.77
CA LEU A 388 3.08 26.99 -34.05
C LEU A 388 2.98 25.55 -34.57
N VAL A 389 2.74 24.61 -33.65
CA VAL A 389 2.47 23.22 -34.02
C VAL A 389 1.24 23.19 -34.93
N SER A 390 1.36 22.65 -36.14
CA SER A 390 0.25 22.36 -37.06
C SER A 390 0.64 21.21 -38.00
N ASP A 391 -0.35 20.53 -38.57
CA ASP A 391 -0.13 19.51 -39.61
C ASP A 391 0.01 20.09 -41.01
N GLU A 392 -0.32 21.37 -41.19
CA GLU A 392 -0.02 22.09 -42.42
C GLU A 392 1.49 22.07 -42.64
N GLN A 393 1.94 21.15 -43.48
CA GLN A 393 3.28 21.22 -44.02
C GLN A 393 3.41 22.57 -44.72
N PRO A 394 4.55 23.26 -44.58
CA PRO A 394 4.82 24.43 -45.40
C PRO A 394 4.93 23.97 -46.86
N GLU A 395 3.79 23.88 -47.55
CA GLU A 395 3.74 23.86 -49.00
C GLU A 395 4.46 25.13 -49.47
N ASN A 396 5.60 24.95 -50.15
CA ASN A 396 6.50 25.98 -50.68
C ASN A 396 7.57 26.53 -49.71
N ALA A 397 8.62 25.74 -49.53
CA ALA A 397 9.98 26.27 -49.43
C ALA A 397 10.86 25.53 -50.46
N ALA A 398 10.62 25.84 -51.74
CA ALA A 398 11.55 25.57 -52.84
C ALA A 398 12.24 26.88 -53.23
#